data_AF-A0AAU1B4J6-F1
#
_entry.id   AF-A0AAU1B4J6-F1
#
_cell.length_a   1.000
_cell.length_b   1.000
_cell.length_c   1.000
_cell.angle_alpha   90.00
_cell.angle_beta   90.00
_cell.angle_gamma   90.00
#
_symmetry.space_group_name_H-M   'P 1'
#
loop_
_entity.id
_entity.type
_entity.pdbx_description
1 polymer ?
#
loop_
_entity_poly.entity_id
_entity_poly.type
_entity_poly.pdbx_seq_one_letter_code
_entity_poly.pdbx_strand_id
1 'polypeptide(L)'
;MRASWSSDRRLTAIGRANLSMPARQALADRQLNDCRSVLDYGCGRGDDMRALQRLGCTIDGWDPYFRPGGRLKPADVVLLTYVLNVIEDPAERRATLKGAWELATTVLIVSARLTWEKSKVRGEKFGDGLLTGRRTFQHLFSASELRTYVEEVTGARVVSAAPGVVYAFKAESARLAFLAQRIVPDAEWLASEDTTSAIAALVDYVERRGRPPRLDETPQETAALLAHFKPGELKRLVRASADPEAVTKGAKRSTLNTLLYLAVELFNGRGPFGSLPLSVQLDVRAFFSSYREACHRSDRLLLKLRDDGYVRGAMNASAVGKVTPTALYVHRRALDQLPTVLRLYEHCASIAAGRPQEWTVAKLRHQGRVVSWLDYPDFDRDAHPRILSSYLVDLQSLESSHTSYAHSANRPLLHRKHEFLAPDDPDVPRYLRLTEAERRAGLYEHPQMIGTEDGWEAELIRCGRQLRGHQLVRRAAD
;
A
#
# COMPACT_ATOMS: atom_id res chain seq x y z
N MET A 1 -4.38 -28.71 -31.39
CA MET A 1 -4.24 -29.76 -30.35
C MET A 1 -4.84 -29.23 -29.05
N ARG A 2 -5.85 -29.89 -28.48
CA ARG A 2 -6.29 -29.57 -27.11
C ARG A 2 -5.15 -29.98 -26.18
N ALA A 3 -4.60 -29.04 -25.40
CA ALA A 3 -3.61 -29.37 -24.39
C ALA A 3 -4.23 -30.42 -23.44
N SER A 4 -3.58 -31.58 -23.30
CA SER A 4 -4.04 -32.63 -22.38
C SER A 4 -3.59 -32.25 -20.97
N TRP A 5 -4.34 -31.35 -20.32
CA TRP A 5 -4.12 -31.01 -18.92
C TRP A 5 -4.60 -32.14 -18.03
N SER A 6 -3.90 -32.35 -16.91
CA SER A 6 -4.33 -33.34 -15.91
C SER A 6 -5.46 -32.80 -15.01
N SER A 7 -5.70 -31.48 -15.05
CA SER A 7 -6.78 -30.78 -14.37
C SER A 7 -7.66 -29.97 -15.34
N ASP A 8 -8.93 -29.73 -14.96
CA ASP A 8 -9.90 -28.93 -15.73
C ASP A 8 -9.66 -27.42 -15.53
N ARG A 9 -8.48 -26.92 -15.89
CA ARG A 9 -8.05 -25.52 -15.64
C ARG A 9 -9.07 -24.47 -16.09
N ARG A 10 -9.76 -24.70 -17.21
CA ARG A 10 -10.83 -23.83 -17.74
C ARG A 10 -11.94 -23.50 -16.74
N LEU A 11 -12.19 -24.38 -15.76
CA LEU A 11 -13.25 -24.21 -14.76
C LEU A 11 -12.84 -23.29 -13.61
N THR A 12 -11.57 -22.86 -13.56
CA THR A 12 -11.09 -21.88 -12.58
C THR A 12 -11.36 -20.43 -13.00
N ALA A 13 -11.65 -20.19 -14.29
CA ALA A 13 -11.95 -18.86 -14.81
C ALA A 13 -13.34 -18.38 -14.34
N ILE A 14 -13.34 -17.47 -13.38
CA ILE A 14 -14.54 -16.85 -12.80
C ILE A 14 -14.93 -15.62 -13.62
N GLY A 15 -16.19 -15.55 -14.05
CA GLY A 15 -16.77 -14.36 -14.68
C GLY A 15 -17.03 -13.25 -13.65
N ARG A 16 -16.62 -12.01 -13.95
CA ARG A 16 -16.79 -10.84 -13.08
C ARG A 16 -17.14 -9.59 -13.90
N ALA A 17 -17.95 -8.69 -13.32
CA ALA A 17 -18.32 -7.43 -13.98
C ALA A 17 -17.23 -6.34 -13.88
N ASN A 18 -16.41 -6.41 -12.83
CA ASN A 18 -15.40 -5.42 -12.48
C ASN A 18 -13.98 -5.99 -12.59
N LEU A 19 -12.99 -5.11 -12.70
CA LEU A 19 -11.57 -5.48 -12.68
C LEU A 19 -11.22 -6.39 -11.51
N SER A 20 -10.30 -7.33 -11.75
CA SER A 20 -9.66 -8.14 -10.75
C SER A 20 -8.90 -7.29 -9.73
N MET A 21 -8.72 -7.81 -8.51
CA MET A 21 -7.96 -7.11 -7.47
C MET A 21 -6.55 -6.71 -7.95
N PRO A 22 -5.77 -7.58 -8.62
CA PRO A 22 -4.44 -7.22 -9.13
C PRO A 22 -4.48 -6.11 -10.18
N ALA A 23 -5.46 -6.13 -11.10
CA ALA A 23 -5.62 -5.07 -12.10
C ALA A 23 -6.03 -3.74 -11.47
N ARG A 24 -6.92 -3.74 -10.46
CA ARG A 24 -7.27 -2.53 -9.69
C ARG A 24 -6.06 -1.97 -8.93
N GLN A 25 -5.26 -2.84 -8.31
CA GLN A 25 -4.04 -2.44 -7.62
C GLN A 25 -3.06 -1.81 -8.62
N ALA A 26 -2.87 -2.40 -9.79
CA ALA A 26 -2.00 -1.89 -10.83
C ALA A 26 -2.44 -0.53 -11.42
N LEU A 27 -3.74 -0.26 -11.50
CA LEU A 27 -4.27 1.07 -11.81
C LEU A 27 -3.97 2.07 -10.69
N ALA A 28 -4.23 1.71 -9.43
CA ALA A 28 -3.93 2.57 -8.27
C ALA A 28 -2.44 2.90 -8.16
N ASP A 29 -1.59 1.94 -8.50
CA ASP A 29 -0.14 2.07 -8.57
C ASP A 29 0.35 2.74 -9.88
N ARG A 30 -0.57 3.22 -10.73
CA ARG A 30 -0.30 3.88 -12.03
C ARG A 30 0.55 3.05 -13.01
N GLN A 31 0.59 1.74 -12.82
CA GLN A 31 1.28 0.83 -13.73
C GLN A 31 0.45 0.56 -14.99
N LEU A 32 -0.88 0.56 -14.85
CA LEU A 32 -1.83 0.55 -15.95
C LEU A 32 -2.34 1.99 -16.20
N ASN A 33 -2.33 2.43 -17.45
CA ASN A 33 -2.87 3.71 -17.91
C ASN A 33 -3.12 3.64 -19.44
N ASP A 34 -3.67 4.70 -20.01
CA ASP A 34 -3.96 4.85 -21.44
C ASP A 34 -2.71 4.95 -22.32
N CYS A 35 -1.58 5.39 -21.76
CA CYS A 35 -0.30 5.52 -22.46
C CYS A 35 0.51 4.23 -22.58
N ARG A 36 0.07 3.11 -21.97
CA ARG A 36 0.81 1.83 -21.95
C ARG A 36 0.04 0.72 -22.65
N SER A 37 0.77 -0.06 -23.45
CA SER A 37 0.26 -1.30 -24.02
C SER A 37 0.21 -2.41 -22.97
N VAL A 38 -0.88 -3.19 -22.95
CA VAL A 38 -1.11 -4.24 -21.96
C VAL A 38 -1.35 -5.57 -22.67
N LEU A 39 -0.79 -6.65 -22.13
CA LEU A 39 -1.11 -8.02 -22.51
C LEU A 39 -1.61 -8.78 -21.28
N ASP A 40 -2.83 -9.30 -21.35
CA ASP A 40 -3.37 -10.23 -20.37
C ASP A 40 -3.04 -11.68 -20.75
N TYR A 41 -1.99 -12.23 -20.13
CA TYR A 41 -1.49 -13.58 -20.36
C TYR A 41 -2.28 -14.56 -19.47
N GLY A 42 -3.14 -15.36 -20.09
CA GLY A 42 -4.12 -16.18 -19.39
C GLY A 42 -5.39 -15.41 -19.03
N CYS A 43 -5.92 -14.64 -19.98
CA CYS A 43 -7.03 -13.71 -19.75
C CYS A 43 -8.37 -14.38 -19.37
N GLY A 44 -8.46 -15.71 -19.44
CA GLY A 44 -9.69 -16.46 -19.22
C GLY A 44 -10.83 -15.92 -20.08
N ARG A 45 -11.94 -15.56 -19.43
CA ARG A 45 -13.13 -15.00 -20.09
C ARG A 45 -12.96 -13.55 -20.59
N GLY A 46 -11.82 -12.91 -20.33
CA GLY A 46 -11.49 -11.56 -20.81
C GLY A 46 -12.21 -10.42 -20.07
N ASP A 47 -12.55 -10.59 -18.79
CA ASP A 47 -13.23 -9.55 -18.00
C ASP A 47 -12.33 -8.32 -17.76
N ASP A 48 -11.07 -8.55 -17.35
CA ASP A 48 -10.10 -7.48 -17.12
C ASP A 48 -9.82 -6.72 -18.42
N MET A 49 -9.68 -7.43 -19.53
CA MET A 49 -9.59 -6.83 -20.87
C MET A 49 -10.75 -5.88 -21.17
N ARG A 50 -12.00 -6.35 -21.03
CA ARG A 50 -13.18 -5.52 -21.33
C ARG A 50 -13.27 -4.29 -20.44
N ALA A 51 -12.88 -4.42 -19.17
CA ALA A 51 -12.90 -3.30 -18.24
C ALA A 51 -11.77 -2.30 -18.52
N LEU A 52 -10.56 -2.76 -18.81
CA LEU A 52 -9.42 -1.89 -19.17
C LEU A 52 -9.64 -1.19 -20.53
N GLN A 53 -10.27 -1.86 -21.51
CA GLN A 53 -10.68 -1.22 -22.77
C GLN A 53 -11.67 -0.07 -22.55
N ARG A 54 -12.63 -0.23 -21.63
CA ARG A 54 -13.56 0.85 -21.26
C ARG A 54 -12.87 2.03 -20.57
N LEU A 55 -11.71 1.81 -19.97
CA LEU A 55 -10.86 2.85 -19.37
C LEU A 55 -9.86 3.46 -20.36
N GLY A 56 -9.92 3.10 -21.65
CA GLY A 56 -9.04 3.64 -22.70
C GLY A 56 -7.69 2.94 -22.83
N CYS A 57 -7.42 1.87 -22.08
CA CYS A 57 -6.16 1.14 -22.19
C CYS A 57 -6.07 0.34 -23.51
N THR A 58 -4.90 0.38 -24.14
CA THR A 58 -4.58 -0.50 -25.26
C THR A 58 -4.23 -1.89 -24.74
N ILE A 59 -5.17 -2.83 -24.80
CA ILE A 59 -4.98 -4.18 -24.24
C ILE A 59 -5.32 -5.31 -25.21
N ASP A 60 -4.41 -6.28 -25.27
CA ASP A 60 -4.59 -7.58 -25.89
C ASP A 60 -4.62 -8.68 -24.84
N GLY A 61 -5.05 -9.89 -25.23
CA GLY A 61 -5.07 -11.02 -24.31
C GLY A 61 -5.05 -12.35 -25.03
N TRP A 62 -4.53 -13.33 -24.31
CA TRP A 62 -4.38 -14.69 -24.76
C TRP A 62 -4.80 -15.63 -23.64
N ASP A 63 -5.50 -16.71 -24.00
CA ASP A 63 -5.82 -17.79 -23.08
C ASP A 63 -5.83 -19.12 -23.86
N PRO A 64 -5.20 -20.18 -23.37
CA PRO A 64 -5.07 -21.43 -24.13
C PRO A 64 -6.42 -22.11 -24.44
N TYR A 65 -7.49 -21.78 -23.71
CA TYR A 65 -8.82 -22.33 -23.92
C TYR A 65 -9.83 -21.31 -24.44
N PHE A 66 -9.98 -20.17 -23.74
CA PHE A 66 -11.01 -19.18 -24.04
C PHE A 66 -10.63 -18.26 -25.20
N ARG A 67 -9.34 -18.08 -25.47
CA ARG A 67 -8.85 -17.21 -26.55
C ARG A 67 -7.54 -17.72 -27.16
N PRO A 68 -7.53 -18.94 -27.75
CA PRO A 68 -6.30 -19.57 -28.25
C PRO A 68 -5.69 -18.82 -29.45
N GLY A 69 -6.51 -18.08 -30.20
CA GLY A 69 -6.06 -17.21 -31.29
C GLY A 69 -5.61 -15.81 -30.85
N GLY A 70 -5.53 -15.54 -29.54
CA GLY A 70 -4.98 -14.29 -29.02
C GLY A 70 -3.52 -14.10 -29.44
N ARG A 71 -3.11 -12.84 -29.68
CA ARG A 71 -1.73 -12.55 -30.09
C ARG A 71 -0.85 -12.38 -28.85
N LEU A 72 0.12 -13.28 -28.68
CA LEU A 72 1.22 -13.11 -27.75
C LEU A 72 2.26 -12.19 -28.40
N LYS A 73 2.19 -10.89 -28.11
CA LYS A 73 3.14 -9.88 -28.59
C LYS A 73 3.74 -9.13 -27.40
N PRO A 74 4.93 -8.52 -27.54
CA PRO A 74 5.48 -7.68 -26.50
C PRO A 74 4.55 -6.53 -26.12
N ALA A 75 4.49 -6.19 -24.84
CA ALA A 75 3.68 -5.12 -24.28
C ALA A 75 4.39 -4.46 -23.09
N ASP A 76 4.08 -3.19 -22.81
CA ASP A 76 4.64 -2.45 -21.68
C ASP A 76 4.34 -3.14 -20.35
N VAL A 77 3.10 -3.61 -20.20
CA VAL A 77 2.63 -4.33 -19.03
C VAL A 77 2.12 -5.70 -19.44
N VAL A 78 2.68 -6.76 -18.84
CA VAL A 78 2.10 -8.11 -18.95
C VAL A 78 1.42 -8.44 -17.62
N LEU A 79 0.14 -8.79 -17.68
CA LEU A 79 -0.62 -9.31 -16.55
C LEU A 79 -0.58 -10.85 -16.60
N LEU A 80 -0.16 -11.48 -15.50
CA LEU A 80 -0.19 -12.92 -15.29
C LEU A 80 -1.04 -13.19 -14.04
N THR A 81 -2.35 -12.99 -14.20
CA THR A 81 -3.29 -12.84 -13.09
C THR A 81 -3.95 -14.16 -12.74
N TYR A 82 -3.61 -14.74 -11.58
CA TYR A 82 -4.13 -16.02 -11.07
C TYR A 82 -3.91 -17.23 -12.01
N VAL A 83 -2.88 -17.16 -12.85
CA VAL A 83 -2.52 -18.22 -13.80
C VAL A 83 -1.63 -19.27 -13.16
N LEU A 84 -0.62 -18.85 -12.39
CA LEU A 84 0.37 -19.78 -11.83
C LEU A 84 -0.24 -20.78 -10.86
N ASN A 85 -1.24 -20.35 -10.06
CA ASN A 85 -1.91 -21.22 -9.08
C ASN A 85 -2.77 -22.32 -9.72
N VAL A 86 -3.04 -22.28 -11.03
CA VAL A 86 -3.86 -23.30 -11.70
C VAL A 86 -3.05 -24.26 -12.57
N ILE A 87 -1.73 -24.10 -12.62
CA ILE A 87 -0.82 -24.97 -13.37
C ILE A 87 -0.24 -26.01 -12.42
N GLU A 88 -0.64 -27.26 -12.59
CA GLU A 88 -0.22 -28.37 -11.72
C GLU A 88 1.23 -28.84 -11.91
N ASP A 89 1.79 -28.67 -13.12
CA ASP A 89 3.17 -29.07 -13.42
C ASP A 89 4.12 -27.90 -13.10
N PRO A 90 5.03 -28.05 -12.13
CA PRO A 90 5.99 -26.99 -11.79
C PRO A 90 6.88 -26.57 -12.97
N ALA A 91 7.20 -27.48 -13.90
CA ALA A 91 8.01 -27.16 -15.08
C ALA A 91 7.23 -26.27 -16.05
N GLU A 92 5.97 -26.60 -16.33
CA GLU A 92 5.06 -25.76 -17.13
C GLU A 92 4.80 -24.42 -16.45
N ARG A 93 4.61 -24.40 -15.12
CA ARG A 93 4.40 -23.17 -14.34
C ARG A 93 5.59 -22.22 -14.50
N ARG A 94 6.81 -22.76 -14.42
CA ARG A 94 8.06 -22.00 -14.59
C ARG A 94 8.21 -21.49 -16.02
N ALA A 95 7.93 -22.33 -17.02
CA ALA A 95 7.99 -21.94 -18.42
C ALA A 95 6.96 -20.85 -18.77
N THR A 96 5.75 -20.94 -18.20
CA THR A 96 4.69 -19.94 -18.36
C THR A 96 5.10 -18.58 -17.81
N LEU A 97 5.64 -18.56 -16.58
CA LEU A 97 6.14 -17.33 -15.97
C LEU A 97 7.27 -16.70 -16.80
N LYS A 98 8.22 -17.52 -17.28
CA LYS A 98 9.30 -17.06 -18.15
C LYS A 98 8.78 -16.50 -19.48
N GLY A 99 7.84 -17.17 -20.12
CA GLY A 99 7.22 -16.69 -21.37
C GLY A 99 6.49 -15.36 -21.19
N ALA A 100 5.75 -15.19 -20.09
CA ALA A 100 5.11 -13.91 -19.76
C ALA A 100 6.16 -12.79 -19.52
N TRP A 101 7.27 -13.12 -18.86
CA TRP A 101 8.38 -12.18 -18.62
C TRP A 101 9.10 -11.73 -19.89
N GLU A 102 9.25 -12.61 -20.88
CA GLU A 102 9.86 -12.30 -22.16
C GLU A 102 9.02 -11.32 -22.99
N LEU A 103 7.70 -11.30 -22.78
CA LEU A 103 6.77 -10.39 -23.46
C LEU A 103 6.64 -9.02 -22.79
N ALA A 104 7.04 -8.87 -21.52
CA ALA A 104 6.99 -7.59 -20.83
C ALA A 104 8.16 -6.70 -21.27
N THR A 105 7.91 -5.46 -21.69
CA THR A 105 8.97 -4.48 -22.01
C THR A 105 9.27 -3.56 -20.82
N THR A 106 8.30 -3.33 -19.93
CA THR A 106 8.50 -2.49 -18.72
C THR A 106 8.28 -3.27 -17.44
N VAL A 107 7.10 -3.87 -17.24
CA VAL A 107 6.75 -4.56 -15.98
C VAL A 107 5.89 -5.80 -16.23
N LEU A 108 6.23 -6.88 -15.53
CA LEU A 108 5.39 -8.06 -15.40
C LEU A 108 4.69 -8.01 -14.04
N ILE A 109 3.36 -8.16 -14.06
CA ILE A 109 2.52 -8.19 -12.87
C ILE A 109 2.01 -9.61 -12.68
N VAL A 110 2.49 -10.27 -11.62
CA VAL A 110 2.14 -11.65 -11.30
C VAL A 110 1.23 -11.65 -10.08
N SER A 111 0.13 -12.40 -10.15
CA SER A 111 -0.69 -12.66 -8.97
C SER A 111 -1.05 -14.12 -8.82
N ALA A 112 -1.20 -14.56 -7.57
CA ALA A 112 -1.62 -15.91 -7.26
C ALA A 112 -2.49 -15.94 -6.00
N ARG A 113 -3.18 -17.07 -5.80
CA ARG A 113 -3.96 -17.32 -4.59
C ARG A 113 -3.04 -17.67 -3.42
N LEU A 114 -3.42 -17.22 -2.23
CA LEU A 114 -2.55 -17.32 -1.06
C LEU A 114 -2.95 -18.47 -0.12
N THR A 115 -2.00 -18.94 0.67
CA THR A 115 -2.19 -20.05 1.63
C THR A 115 -3.31 -19.78 2.64
N TRP A 116 -3.56 -18.53 3.03
CA TRP A 116 -4.69 -18.20 3.93
C TRP A 116 -6.06 -18.33 3.29
N GLU A 117 -6.14 -18.49 1.97
CA GLU A 117 -7.38 -18.81 1.28
C GLU A 117 -7.69 -20.31 1.28
N LYS A 118 -6.86 -21.14 1.94
CA LYS A 118 -7.05 -22.59 2.01
C LYS A 118 -8.45 -22.99 2.50
N SER A 119 -9.03 -22.26 3.44
CA SER A 119 -10.41 -22.51 3.91
C SER A 119 -11.47 -22.35 2.80
N LYS A 120 -11.17 -21.57 1.76
CA LYS A 120 -12.02 -21.36 0.58
C LYS A 120 -11.80 -22.40 -0.52
N VAL A 121 -10.81 -23.30 -0.37
CA VAL A 121 -10.47 -24.34 -1.36
C VAL A 121 -10.57 -25.71 -0.70
N ARG A 122 -11.63 -26.45 -1.06
CA ARG A 122 -11.80 -27.84 -0.62
C ARG A 122 -11.33 -28.78 -1.72
N GLY A 123 -10.39 -29.66 -1.39
CA GLY A 123 -9.81 -30.60 -2.33
C GLY A 123 -8.84 -31.55 -1.66
N GLU A 124 -8.45 -32.59 -2.39
CA GLU A 124 -7.44 -33.56 -1.99
C GLU A 124 -6.05 -33.09 -2.41
N LYS A 125 -5.01 -33.52 -1.68
CA LYS A 125 -3.63 -33.14 -1.99
C LYS A 125 -3.22 -33.76 -3.33
N PHE A 126 -2.69 -32.94 -4.24
CA PHE A 126 -2.23 -33.38 -5.56
C PHE A 126 -0.96 -32.62 -5.93
N GLY A 127 0.16 -33.31 -6.12
CA GLY A 127 1.46 -32.66 -6.33
C GLY A 127 1.79 -31.68 -5.20
N ASP A 128 2.10 -30.44 -5.57
CA ASP A 128 2.38 -29.32 -4.66
C ASP A 128 1.12 -28.47 -4.34
N GLY A 129 -0.07 -28.91 -4.72
CA GLY A 129 -1.32 -28.18 -4.54
C GLY A 129 -2.49 -29.07 -4.12
N LEU A 130 -3.70 -28.61 -4.47
CA LEU A 130 -4.97 -29.25 -4.15
C LEU A 130 -5.78 -29.48 -5.42
N LEU A 131 -6.36 -30.67 -5.57
CA LEU A 131 -7.33 -30.99 -6.61
C LEU A 131 -8.74 -30.95 -6.00
N THR A 132 -9.59 -30.06 -6.52
CA THR A 132 -10.97 -29.92 -6.01
C THR A 132 -11.88 -31.02 -6.55
N GLY A 133 -13.06 -31.18 -5.95
CA GLY A 133 -14.10 -32.09 -6.47
C GLY A 133 -14.57 -31.78 -7.90
N ARG A 134 -14.29 -30.57 -8.42
CA ARG A 134 -14.53 -30.19 -9.83
C ARG A 134 -13.33 -30.52 -10.74
N ARG A 135 -12.35 -31.29 -10.25
CA ARG A 135 -11.09 -31.61 -10.92
C ARG A 135 -10.26 -30.40 -11.33
N THR A 136 -10.39 -29.27 -10.62
CA THR A 136 -9.53 -28.10 -10.80
C THR A 136 -8.35 -28.14 -9.84
N PHE A 137 -7.16 -27.81 -10.33
CA PHE A 137 -5.95 -27.69 -9.51
C PHE A 137 -5.84 -26.29 -8.90
N GLN A 138 -5.32 -26.21 -7.67
CA GLN A 138 -4.99 -24.97 -6.97
C GLN A 138 -3.71 -25.14 -6.14
N HIS A 139 -2.63 -24.47 -6.53
CA HIS A 139 -1.46 -24.26 -5.69
C HIS A 139 -1.57 -22.90 -5.00
N LEU A 140 -1.51 -22.89 -3.66
CA LEU A 140 -1.66 -21.69 -2.85
C LEU A 140 -0.29 -21.26 -2.36
N PHE A 141 0.13 -20.05 -2.75
CA PHE A 141 1.45 -19.53 -2.41
C PHE A 141 1.45 -18.84 -1.05
N SER A 142 2.56 -18.87 -0.31
CA SER A 142 2.80 -17.81 0.67
C SER A 142 3.20 -16.50 -0.05
N ALA A 143 3.11 -15.35 0.63
CA ALA A 143 3.56 -14.09 0.05
C ALA A 143 5.07 -14.10 -0.25
N SER A 144 5.86 -14.69 0.65
CA SER A 144 7.31 -14.89 0.50
C SER A 144 7.63 -15.83 -0.65
N GLU A 145 6.94 -16.97 -0.74
CA GLU A 145 7.11 -17.97 -1.80
C GLU A 145 6.84 -17.38 -3.19
N LEU A 146 5.72 -16.67 -3.37
CA LEU A 146 5.40 -16.05 -4.67
C LEU A 146 6.48 -15.05 -5.08
N ARG A 147 6.93 -14.21 -4.14
CA ARG A 147 7.98 -13.21 -4.39
C ARG A 147 9.28 -13.88 -4.84
N THR A 148 9.77 -14.85 -4.07
CA THR A 148 10.99 -15.60 -4.39
C THR A 148 10.86 -16.32 -5.72
N TYR A 149 9.72 -16.96 -5.99
CA TYR A 149 9.47 -17.67 -7.24
C TYR A 149 9.55 -16.73 -8.46
N VAL A 150 8.97 -15.53 -8.37
CA VAL A 150 9.05 -14.54 -9.46
C VAL A 150 10.47 -14.01 -9.62
N GLU A 151 11.17 -13.72 -8.52
CA GLU A 151 12.55 -13.24 -8.54
C GLU A 151 13.51 -14.27 -9.18
N GLU A 152 13.44 -15.54 -8.77
CA GLU A 152 14.31 -16.61 -9.29
C GLU A 152 14.08 -16.92 -10.77
N VAL A 153 12.82 -16.89 -11.23
CA VAL A 153 12.50 -17.21 -12.64
C VAL A 153 12.82 -16.05 -13.57
N THR A 154 12.58 -14.81 -13.13
CA THR A 154 12.81 -13.62 -13.97
C THR A 154 14.25 -13.11 -13.89
N GLY A 155 14.97 -13.40 -12.80
CA GLY A 155 16.27 -12.82 -12.47
C GLY A 155 16.21 -11.32 -12.15
N ALA A 156 15.00 -10.76 -12.05
CA ALA A 156 14.78 -9.33 -11.82
C ALA A 156 14.48 -9.05 -10.35
N ARG A 157 14.85 -7.85 -9.88
CA ARG A 157 14.41 -7.34 -8.58
C ARG A 157 12.90 -7.13 -8.60
N VAL A 158 12.20 -7.71 -7.63
CA VAL A 158 10.74 -7.66 -7.53
C VAL A 158 10.26 -6.79 -6.38
N VAL A 159 9.01 -6.35 -6.43
CA VAL A 159 8.34 -5.66 -5.32
C VAL A 159 6.96 -6.27 -5.07
N SER A 160 6.61 -6.48 -3.80
CA SER A 160 5.26 -6.89 -3.38
C SER A 160 4.35 -5.66 -3.35
N ALA A 161 3.46 -5.53 -4.35
CA ALA A 161 2.57 -4.37 -4.47
C ALA A 161 1.37 -4.46 -3.51
N ALA A 162 0.83 -5.67 -3.38
CA ALA A 162 -0.22 -6.06 -2.44
C ALA A 162 -0.03 -7.54 -2.12
N PRO A 163 -0.71 -8.08 -1.10
CA PRO A 163 -0.55 -9.48 -0.79
C PRO A 163 -0.98 -10.37 -1.96
N GLY A 164 -0.06 -11.22 -2.41
CA GLY A 164 -0.26 -12.11 -3.56
C GLY A 164 -0.16 -11.40 -4.91
N VAL A 165 0.40 -10.20 -4.95
CA VAL A 165 0.66 -9.41 -6.17
C VAL A 165 2.11 -8.94 -6.16
N VAL A 166 2.88 -9.42 -7.14
CA VAL A 166 4.32 -9.15 -7.27
C VAL A 166 4.60 -8.48 -8.61
N TYR A 167 5.35 -7.39 -8.60
CA TYR A 167 5.81 -6.68 -9.79
C TYR A 167 7.28 -6.99 -10.05
N ALA A 168 7.60 -7.43 -11.27
CA ALA A 168 8.96 -7.59 -11.76
C ALA A 168 9.22 -6.52 -12.84
N PHE A 169 10.25 -5.69 -12.65
CA PHE A 169 10.55 -4.57 -13.55
C PHE A 169 11.76 -4.87 -14.44
N LYS A 170 11.67 -4.55 -15.73
CA LYS A 170 12.79 -4.70 -16.69
C LYS A 170 13.91 -3.70 -16.44
N ALA A 171 13.55 -2.46 -16.10
CA ALA A 171 14.48 -1.39 -15.84
C ALA A 171 14.47 -0.99 -14.36
N GLU A 172 15.66 -0.73 -13.82
CA GLU A 172 15.78 -0.26 -12.44
C GLU A 172 15.10 1.09 -12.22
N SER A 173 15.18 2.01 -13.19
CA SER A 173 14.50 3.31 -13.12
C SER A 173 12.98 3.17 -12.95
N ALA A 174 12.35 2.20 -13.63
CA ALA A 174 10.91 1.95 -13.49
C ALA A 174 10.55 1.45 -12.08
N ARG A 175 11.34 0.53 -11.53
CA ARG A 175 11.18 0.03 -10.14
C ARG A 175 11.35 1.15 -9.12
N LEU A 176 12.37 1.98 -9.29
CA LEU A 176 12.69 3.09 -8.39
C LEU A 176 11.64 4.20 -8.45
N ALA A 177 11.11 4.51 -9.65
CA ALA A 177 9.97 5.39 -9.81
C ALA A 177 8.72 4.87 -9.09
N PHE A 178 8.42 3.57 -9.22
CA PHE A 178 7.31 2.94 -8.51
C PHE A 178 7.45 3.05 -6.98
N LEU A 179 8.65 2.80 -6.44
CA LEU A 179 8.90 2.95 -4.99
C LEU A 179 8.76 4.41 -4.54
N ALA A 180 9.25 5.36 -5.32
CA ALA A 180 9.18 6.78 -4.99
C ALA A 180 7.72 7.26 -4.92
N GLN A 181 6.88 6.87 -5.88
CA GLN A 181 5.46 7.20 -5.87
C GLN A 181 4.75 6.83 -4.55
N ARG A 182 5.19 5.75 -3.89
CA ARG A 182 4.59 5.26 -2.63
C ARG A 182 5.14 5.90 -1.36
N ILE A 183 6.30 6.55 -1.43
CA ILE A 183 7.06 7.01 -0.26
C ILE A 183 7.27 8.52 -0.27
N VAL A 184 7.61 9.04 -1.45
CA VAL A 184 7.86 10.45 -1.76
C VAL A 184 6.94 10.80 -2.92
N PRO A 185 5.62 10.88 -2.69
CA PRO A 185 4.72 11.29 -3.77
C PRO A 185 5.18 12.64 -4.32
N ASP A 186 5.06 12.80 -5.64
CA ASP A 186 5.39 14.06 -6.30
C ASP A 186 4.62 15.20 -5.63
N ALA A 187 5.25 16.36 -5.55
CA ALA A 187 4.55 17.53 -5.05
C ALA A 187 3.42 17.86 -6.03
N GLU A 188 2.17 17.74 -5.58
CA GLU A 188 1.05 18.30 -6.32
C GLU A 188 1.26 19.82 -6.42
N TRP A 189 1.28 20.34 -7.63
CA TRP A 189 1.43 21.77 -7.86
C TRP A 189 0.07 22.45 -7.72
N LEU A 190 0.05 23.66 -7.15
CA LEU A 190 -1.12 24.51 -7.26
C LEU A 190 -1.37 24.82 -8.74
N ALA A 191 -2.65 24.90 -9.13
CA ALA A 191 -3.03 25.28 -10.47
C ALA A 191 -2.56 26.72 -10.76
N SER A 192 -2.07 26.93 -11.98
CA SER A 192 -1.59 28.22 -12.44
C SER A 192 -2.43 28.68 -13.64
N GLU A 193 -3.22 29.72 -13.44
CA GLU A 193 -4.06 30.32 -14.50
C GLU A 193 -3.48 31.65 -15.00
N ASP A 194 -2.67 32.29 -14.17
CA ASP A 194 -2.02 33.57 -14.43
C ASP A 194 -0.65 33.65 -13.75
N THR A 195 0.06 34.76 -13.97
CA THR A 195 1.39 34.98 -13.39
C THR A 195 1.39 34.93 -11.86
N THR A 196 0.35 35.45 -11.20
CA THR A 196 0.26 35.53 -9.74
C THR A 196 0.09 34.14 -9.12
N SER A 197 -0.81 33.34 -9.67
CA SER A 197 -1.02 31.94 -9.27
C SER A 197 0.19 31.07 -9.59
N ALA A 198 0.90 31.32 -10.71
CA ALA A 198 2.16 30.64 -11.02
C ALA A 198 3.27 30.94 -10.01
N ILE A 199 3.37 32.20 -9.56
CA ILE A 199 4.28 32.59 -8.47
C ILE A 199 3.88 31.90 -7.16
N ALA A 200 2.59 31.89 -6.82
CA ALA A 200 2.09 31.23 -5.61
C ALA A 200 2.40 29.73 -5.62
N ALA A 201 2.25 29.07 -6.78
CA ALA A 201 2.61 27.66 -6.96
C ALA A 201 4.12 27.42 -6.71
N LEU A 202 5.00 28.32 -7.15
CA LEU A 202 6.44 28.23 -6.85
C LEU A 202 6.76 28.46 -5.37
N VAL A 203 6.11 29.44 -4.73
CA VAL A 203 6.28 29.73 -3.29
C VAL A 203 5.88 28.50 -2.48
N ASP A 204 4.68 27.98 -2.74
CA ASP A 204 4.17 26.78 -2.07
C ASP A 204 5.05 25.55 -2.34
N TYR A 205 5.56 25.36 -3.56
CA TYR A 205 6.55 24.31 -3.83
C TYR A 205 7.82 24.49 -2.97
N VAL A 206 8.37 25.70 -2.90
CA VAL A 206 9.58 26.01 -2.12
C VAL A 206 9.36 25.79 -0.63
N GLU A 207 8.22 26.20 -0.09
CA GLU A 207 7.84 25.97 1.29
C GLU A 207 7.67 24.48 1.58
N ARG A 208 6.99 23.74 0.70
CA ARG A 208 6.73 22.31 0.90
C ARG A 208 7.99 21.46 0.74
N ARG A 209 8.88 21.80 -0.17
CA ARG A 209 10.07 21.00 -0.52
C ARG A 209 11.34 21.49 0.17
N GLY A 210 11.37 22.73 0.63
CA GLY A 210 12.55 23.36 1.22
C GLY A 210 13.66 23.71 0.23
N ARG A 211 13.37 23.66 -1.07
CA ARG A 211 14.29 23.99 -2.17
C ARG A 211 13.51 24.49 -3.39
N PRO A 212 14.12 25.32 -4.25
CA PRO A 212 13.51 25.69 -5.53
C PRO A 212 13.38 24.48 -6.48
N PRO A 213 12.34 24.49 -7.34
CA PRO A 213 12.19 23.49 -8.40
C PRO A 213 13.20 23.73 -9.52
N ARG A 214 13.51 22.68 -10.29
CA ARG A 214 14.12 22.82 -11.62
C ARG A 214 13.07 22.99 -12.70
N LEU A 215 13.49 23.47 -13.88
CA LEU A 215 12.60 23.59 -15.04
C LEU A 215 11.91 22.27 -15.37
N ASP A 216 12.64 21.16 -15.32
CA ASP A 216 12.12 19.80 -15.56
C ASP A 216 11.11 19.32 -14.49
N GLU A 217 11.03 19.99 -13.34
CA GLU A 217 10.03 19.70 -12.29
C GLU A 217 8.81 20.63 -12.39
N THR A 218 8.92 21.75 -13.10
CA THR A 218 7.87 22.77 -13.19
C THR A 218 6.86 22.39 -14.28
N PRO A 219 5.55 22.38 -13.99
CA PRO A 219 4.51 22.16 -14.99
C PRO A 219 4.66 23.12 -16.18
N GLN A 220 4.38 22.65 -17.38
CA GLN A 220 4.61 23.40 -18.61
C GLN A 220 3.80 24.70 -18.64
N GLU A 221 2.58 24.68 -18.12
CA GLU A 221 1.68 25.84 -18.01
C GLU A 221 2.27 26.89 -17.06
N THR A 222 2.71 26.45 -15.87
CA THR A 222 3.38 27.30 -14.88
C THR A 222 4.67 27.90 -15.45
N ALA A 223 5.48 27.08 -16.15
CA ALA A 223 6.72 27.55 -16.77
C ALA A 223 6.47 28.59 -17.87
N ALA A 224 5.42 28.41 -18.68
CA ALA A 224 5.05 29.34 -19.74
C ALA A 224 4.61 30.71 -19.19
N LEU A 225 3.78 30.71 -18.14
CA LEU A 225 3.34 31.94 -17.46
C LEU A 225 4.50 32.75 -16.88
N LEU A 226 5.59 32.08 -16.49
CA LEU A 226 6.76 32.70 -15.87
C LEU A 226 7.90 32.98 -16.85
N ALA A 227 7.77 32.62 -18.12
CA ALA A 227 8.85 32.69 -19.10
C ALA A 227 9.41 34.11 -19.34
N HIS A 228 8.62 35.14 -19.04
CA HIS A 228 9.01 36.55 -19.19
C HIS A 228 9.91 37.06 -18.05
N PHE A 229 10.01 36.35 -16.92
CA PHE A 229 10.90 36.72 -15.82
C PHE A 229 12.33 36.24 -16.06
N LYS A 230 13.31 37.05 -15.62
CA LYS A 230 14.68 36.55 -15.51
C LYS A 230 14.78 35.59 -14.31
N PRO A 231 15.59 34.51 -14.39
CA PRO A 231 15.72 33.54 -13.29
C PRO A 231 16.13 34.15 -11.94
N GLY A 232 16.92 35.22 -11.94
CA GLY A 232 17.31 35.93 -10.71
C GLY A 232 16.17 36.73 -10.06
N GLU A 233 15.31 37.34 -10.87
CA GLU A 233 14.15 38.10 -10.40
C GLU A 233 13.13 37.17 -9.74
N LEU A 234 12.82 36.05 -10.41
CA LEU A 234 11.90 35.04 -9.92
C LEU A 234 12.39 34.43 -8.59
N LYS A 235 13.68 34.09 -8.50
CA LYS A 235 14.28 33.59 -7.25
C LYS A 235 14.16 34.60 -6.10
N ARG A 236 14.38 35.89 -6.37
CA ARG A 236 14.25 36.95 -5.36
C ARG A 236 12.81 37.10 -4.90
N LEU A 237 11.86 37.08 -5.84
CA LEU A 237 10.45 37.20 -5.56
C LEU A 237 9.95 36.03 -4.70
N VAL A 238 10.22 34.80 -5.13
CA VAL A 238 9.83 33.60 -4.37
C VAL A 238 10.45 33.59 -2.97
N ARG A 239 11.72 33.98 -2.83
CA ARG A 239 12.38 34.07 -1.52
C ARG A 239 11.77 35.16 -0.62
N ALA A 240 11.30 36.27 -1.19
CA ALA A 240 10.67 37.35 -0.43
C ALA A 240 9.24 36.99 0.01
N SER A 241 8.55 36.13 -0.76
CA SER A 241 7.18 35.72 -0.49
C SER A 241 7.06 34.46 0.38
N ALA A 242 8.03 33.55 0.33
CA ALA A 242 7.98 32.30 1.08
C ALA A 242 8.25 32.50 2.58
N ASP A 243 7.45 31.83 3.42
CA ASP A 243 7.67 31.76 4.87
C ASP A 243 8.97 30.97 5.19
N PRO A 244 9.99 31.61 5.79
CA PRO A 244 11.25 30.94 6.14
C PRO A 244 11.08 29.74 7.08
N GLU A 245 10.08 29.74 7.97
CA GLU A 245 9.82 28.62 8.87
C GLU A 245 9.22 27.43 8.10
N ALA A 246 8.24 27.70 7.23
CA ALA A 246 7.67 26.70 6.33
C ALA A 246 8.75 26.07 5.44
N VAL A 247 9.64 26.87 4.82
CA VAL A 247 10.76 26.35 4.00
C VAL A 247 11.66 25.42 4.80
N THR A 248 11.99 25.77 6.05
CA THR A 248 12.81 24.94 6.93
C THR A 248 12.12 23.61 7.29
N LYS A 249 10.81 23.65 7.59
CA LYS A 249 9.98 22.46 7.81
C LYS A 249 9.92 21.58 6.55
N GLY A 250 9.77 22.20 5.38
CA GLY A 250 9.82 21.54 4.08
C GLY A 250 11.15 20.84 3.83
N ALA A 251 12.28 21.51 4.08
CA ALA A 251 13.62 20.93 3.92
C ALA A 251 13.81 19.71 4.82
N LYS A 252 13.38 19.80 6.08
CA LYS A 252 13.39 18.67 7.02
C LYS A 252 12.52 17.51 6.51
N ARG A 253 11.31 17.79 6.02
CA ARG A 253 10.41 16.78 5.45
C ARG A 253 11.01 16.10 4.23
N SER A 254 11.54 16.85 3.26
CA SER A 254 12.19 16.30 2.06
C SER A 254 13.42 15.46 2.41
N THR A 255 14.23 15.92 3.37
CA THR A 255 15.38 15.16 3.88
C THR A 255 14.93 13.81 4.45
N LEU A 256 13.92 13.81 5.32
CA LEU A 256 13.41 12.60 5.96
C LEU A 256 12.73 11.65 4.97
N ASN A 257 11.98 12.18 4.01
CA ASN A 257 11.37 11.40 2.94
C ASN A 257 12.42 10.77 2.01
N THR A 258 13.50 11.49 1.70
CA THR A 258 14.64 10.95 0.94
C THR A 258 15.31 9.81 1.71
N LEU A 259 15.54 9.97 3.02
CA LEU A 259 16.09 8.91 3.87
C LEU A 259 15.17 7.69 3.93
N LEU A 260 13.86 7.91 4.09
CA LEU A 260 12.85 6.86 4.11
C LEU A 260 12.86 6.07 2.78
N TYR A 261 12.90 6.76 1.65
CA TYR A 261 13.00 6.16 0.33
C TYR A 261 14.26 5.28 0.19
N LEU A 262 15.43 5.82 0.51
CA LEU A 262 16.70 5.09 0.41
C LEU A 262 16.78 3.89 1.37
N ALA A 263 16.07 3.96 2.50
CA ALA A 263 15.99 2.89 3.48
C ALA A 263 15.13 1.74 2.96
N VAL A 264 13.96 2.07 2.41
CA VAL A 264 13.07 1.07 1.79
C VAL A 264 13.74 0.41 0.58
N GLU A 265 14.44 1.19 -0.25
CA GLU A 265 15.15 0.68 -1.42
C GLU A 265 16.17 -0.41 -1.06
N LEU A 266 16.81 -0.32 0.11
CA LEU A 266 17.80 -1.29 0.57
C LEU A 266 17.25 -2.74 0.58
N PHE A 267 15.96 -2.94 0.88
CA PHE A 267 15.32 -4.27 0.93
C PHE A 267 15.33 -5.01 -0.41
N ASN A 268 15.42 -4.28 -1.53
CA ASN A 268 15.49 -4.85 -2.87
C ASN A 268 16.81 -4.47 -3.56
N GLY A 269 17.80 -4.00 -2.79
CA GLY A 269 19.06 -3.44 -3.29
C GLY A 269 18.90 -2.02 -3.82
N ARG A 270 19.80 -1.14 -3.36
CA ARG A 270 19.92 0.23 -3.89
C ARG A 270 20.43 0.20 -5.33
N GLY A 271 19.84 1.03 -6.16
CA GLY A 271 20.26 1.30 -7.52
C GLY A 271 21.31 2.40 -7.60
N PRO A 272 21.86 2.63 -8.80
CA PRO A 272 22.77 3.73 -9.04
C PRO A 272 22.02 5.06 -8.98
N PHE A 273 22.72 6.12 -8.58
CA PHE A 273 22.15 7.45 -8.43
C PHE A 273 21.40 7.96 -9.68
N GLY A 274 21.92 7.66 -10.87
CA GLY A 274 21.30 8.10 -12.14
C GLY A 274 19.96 7.44 -12.46
N SER A 275 19.64 6.30 -11.83
CA SER A 275 18.36 5.61 -12.00
C SER A 275 17.29 6.10 -11.03
N LEU A 276 17.66 6.91 -10.04
CA LEU A 276 16.71 7.50 -9.10
C LEU A 276 15.77 8.48 -9.83
N PRO A 277 14.52 8.65 -9.37
CA PRO A 277 13.66 9.70 -9.87
C PRO A 277 14.29 11.08 -9.71
N LEU A 278 14.02 11.98 -10.66
CA LEU A 278 14.65 13.31 -10.71
C LEU A 278 14.45 14.08 -9.40
N SER A 279 13.24 14.06 -8.85
CA SER A 279 12.92 14.74 -7.58
C SER A 279 13.80 14.26 -6.43
N VAL A 280 14.05 12.95 -6.33
CA VAL A 280 14.94 12.34 -5.33
C VAL A 280 16.40 12.70 -5.60
N GLN A 281 16.86 12.68 -6.85
CA GLN A 281 18.22 13.13 -7.19
C GLN A 281 18.48 14.57 -6.76
N LEU A 282 17.49 15.44 -6.95
CA LEU A 282 17.57 16.85 -6.60
C LEU A 282 17.51 17.07 -5.10
N ASP A 283 16.71 16.30 -4.36
CA ASP A 283 16.71 16.31 -2.90
C ASP A 283 18.06 15.85 -2.33
N VAL A 284 18.65 14.79 -2.89
CA VAL A 284 19.99 14.32 -2.50
C VAL A 284 21.02 15.45 -2.68
N ARG A 285 21.00 16.14 -3.82
CA ARG A 285 21.93 17.25 -4.09
C ARG A 285 21.69 18.47 -3.20
N ALA A 286 20.44 18.72 -2.79
CA ALA A 286 20.09 19.88 -1.98
C ALA A 286 20.41 19.70 -0.50
N PHE A 287 20.22 18.49 0.04
CA PHE A 287 20.21 18.25 1.50
C PHE A 287 21.31 17.34 2.01
N PHE A 288 22.13 16.77 1.12
CA PHE A 288 23.19 15.83 1.47
C PHE A 288 24.49 16.18 0.76
N SER A 289 25.63 15.83 1.37
CA SER A 289 26.94 16.09 0.78
C SER A 289 27.24 15.16 -0.39
N SER A 290 26.68 13.96 -0.40
CA SER A 290 26.77 12.99 -1.49
C SER A 290 25.68 11.92 -1.39
N TYR A 291 25.46 11.19 -2.48
CA TYR A 291 24.57 10.01 -2.48
C TYR A 291 25.02 8.95 -1.46
N ARG A 292 26.34 8.71 -1.35
CA ARG A 292 26.90 7.77 -0.37
C ARG A 292 26.59 8.18 1.06
N GLU A 293 26.70 9.48 1.35
CA GLU A 293 26.38 10.02 2.66
C GLU A 293 24.88 9.90 3.00
N ALA A 294 24.00 10.20 2.05
CA ALA A 294 22.56 9.97 2.20
C ALA A 294 22.23 8.49 2.48
N CYS A 295 22.85 7.58 1.73
CA CYS A 295 22.76 6.14 1.93
C CYS A 295 23.18 5.71 3.34
N HIS A 296 24.33 6.18 3.83
CA HIS A 296 24.80 5.88 5.19
C HIS A 296 23.86 6.43 6.27
N ARG A 297 23.33 7.65 6.09
CA ARG A 297 22.33 8.21 7.03
C ARG A 297 21.07 7.37 7.08
N SER A 298 20.62 6.88 5.93
CA SER A 298 19.48 5.99 5.79
C SER A 298 19.73 4.63 6.45
N ASP A 299 20.91 4.04 6.30
CA ASP A 299 21.27 2.77 6.96
C ASP A 299 21.22 2.88 8.47
N ARG A 300 21.68 4.01 9.03
CA ARG A 300 21.54 4.27 10.48
C ARG A 300 20.08 4.35 10.93
N LEU A 301 19.17 4.83 10.08
CA LEU A 301 17.73 4.86 10.39
C LEU A 301 17.14 3.45 10.45
N LEU A 302 17.55 2.55 9.55
CA LEU A 302 17.17 1.14 9.60
C LEU A 302 17.74 0.44 10.84
N LEU A 303 19.00 0.70 11.19
CA LEU A 303 19.61 0.13 12.40
C LEU A 303 18.85 0.53 13.66
N LYS A 304 18.32 1.76 13.73
CA LYS A 304 17.47 2.21 14.83
C LYS A 304 16.17 1.43 14.96
N LEU A 305 15.66 0.83 13.89
CA LEU A 305 14.51 -0.06 14.03
C LEU A 305 14.82 -1.24 14.93
N ARG A 306 16.08 -1.72 14.97
CA ARG A 306 16.51 -2.86 15.79
C ARG A 306 16.61 -2.55 17.29
N ASP A 307 16.39 -1.31 17.70
CA ASP A 307 16.40 -0.89 19.10
C ASP A 307 14.96 -0.71 19.59
N ASP A 308 14.49 -1.64 20.42
CA ASP A 308 13.13 -1.64 20.95
C ASP A 308 12.87 -0.41 21.85
N GLY A 309 13.89 0.05 22.57
CA GLY A 309 13.82 1.25 23.40
C GLY A 309 13.66 2.51 22.54
N TYR A 310 14.43 2.61 21.46
CA TYR A 310 14.30 3.70 20.49
C TYR A 310 12.93 3.70 19.80
N VAL A 311 12.47 2.55 19.31
CA VAL A 311 11.16 2.42 18.66
C VAL A 311 10.04 2.79 19.63
N ARG A 312 10.09 2.31 20.87
CA ARG A 312 9.10 2.66 21.90
C ARG A 312 9.15 4.15 22.28
N GLY A 313 10.35 4.73 22.37
CA GLY A 313 10.53 6.17 22.55
C GLY A 313 9.89 6.98 21.42
N ALA A 314 10.08 6.55 20.17
CA ALA A 314 9.44 7.17 19.01
C ALA A 314 7.90 7.01 19.04
N MET A 315 7.38 5.86 19.48
CA MET A 315 5.93 5.68 19.65
C MET A 315 5.36 6.65 20.68
N ASN A 316 6.01 6.79 21.84
CA ASN A 316 5.58 7.71 22.91
C ASN A 316 5.67 9.19 22.49
N ALA A 317 6.63 9.53 21.63
CA ALA A 317 6.79 10.88 21.10
C ALA A 317 5.90 11.18 19.87
N SER A 318 5.14 10.18 19.38
CA SER A 318 4.24 10.37 18.25
C SER A 318 3.08 11.28 18.64
N ALA A 319 2.83 12.31 17.83
CA ALA A 319 1.68 13.20 17.99
C ALA A 319 0.35 12.54 17.58
N VAL A 320 0.43 11.40 16.87
CA VAL A 320 -0.72 10.68 16.33
C VAL A 320 -0.69 9.21 16.73
N GLY A 321 -1.89 8.64 16.86
CA GLY A 321 -2.08 7.24 17.17
C GLY A 321 -2.12 6.92 18.67
N LYS A 322 -2.70 5.77 18.97
CA LYS A 322 -2.92 5.26 20.32
C LYS A 322 -1.78 4.35 20.73
N VAL A 323 -1.00 4.78 21.73
CA VAL A 323 0.03 3.94 22.34
C VAL A 323 -0.60 3.03 23.38
N THR A 324 -0.26 1.75 23.30
CA THR A 324 -0.56 0.71 24.28
C THR A 324 0.74 0.16 24.86
N PRO A 325 0.72 -0.67 25.92
CA PRO A 325 1.94 -1.24 26.49
C PRO A 325 2.82 -1.97 25.46
N THR A 326 2.21 -2.57 24.42
CA THR A 326 2.90 -3.42 23.44
C THR A 326 3.00 -2.81 22.03
N ALA A 327 2.20 -1.80 21.70
CA ALA A 327 2.05 -1.36 20.31
C ALA A 327 1.55 0.07 20.17
N LEU A 328 1.85 0.70 19.04
CA LEU A 328 1.18 1.90 18.54
C LEU A 328 0.12 1.51 17.51
N TYR A 329 -1.08 2.06 17.63
CA TYR A 329 -2.16 1.91 16.67
C TYR A 329 -2.44 3.25 16.01
N VAL A 330 -2.46 3.30 14.68
CA VAL A 330 -2.63 4.54 13.93
C VAL A 330 -3.57 4.32 12.75
N HIS A 331 -4.55 5.20 12.61
CA HIS A 331 -5.46 5.18 11.48
C HIS A 331 -4.71 5.55 10.18
N ARG A 332 -5.10 4.97 9.05
CA ARG A 332 -4.48 5.24 7.73
C ARG A 332 -4.38 6.74 7.39
N ARG A 333 -5.36 7.55 7.84
CA ARG A 333 -5.39 9.02 7.66
C ARG A 333 -4.25 9.75 8.38
N ALA A 334 -3.70 9.17 9.45
CA ALA A 334 -2.64 9.77 10.25
C ALA A 334 -1.26 9.15 10.01
N LEU A 335 -1.15 8.15 9.11
CA LEU A 335 0.09 7.40 8.90
C LEU A 335 1.26 8.30 8.48
N ASP A 336 1.01 9.29 7.62
CA ASP A 336 2.05 10.22 7.13
C ASP A 336 2.53 11.22 8.18
N GLN A 337 1.79 11.39 9.28
CA GLN A 337 2.17 12.24 10.41
C GLN A 337 3.00 11.50 11.47
N LEU A 338 3.19 10.18 11.33
CA LEU A 338 4.05 9.43 12.22
C LEU A 338 5.51 9.89 12.12
N PRO A 339 6.30 9.76 13.21
CA PRO A 339 7.74 9.87 13.15
C PRO A 339 8.33 9.00 12.03
N THR A 340 9.32 9.51 11.29
CA THR A 340 9.88 8.84 10.09
C THR A 340 10.34 7.42 10.35
N VAL A 341 10.88 7.13 11.55
CA VAL A 341 11.27 5.76 11.92
C VAL A 341 10.07 4.81 12.00
N LEU A 342 8.91 5.26 12.47
CA LEU A 342 7.70 4.43 12.54
C LEU A 342 7.03 4.27 11.16
N ARG A 343 7.10 5.31 10.31
CA ARG A 343 6.74 5.19 8.88
C ARG A 343 7.64 4.16 8.19
N LEU A 344 8.95 4.22 8.40
CA LEU A 344 9.89 3.23 7.88
C LEU A 344 9.55 1.83 8.38
N TYR A 345 9.24 1.69 9.66
CA TYR A 345 8.85 0.41 10.24
C TYR A 345 7.65 -0.22 9.51
N GLU A 346 6.59 0.56 9.29
CA GLU A 346 5.43 0.10 8.52
C GLU A 346 5.78 -0.21 7.05
N HIS A 347 6.57 0.64 6.39
CA HIS A 347 6.96 0.44 5.00
C HIS A 347 7.81 -0.81 4.78
N CYS A 348 8.68 -1.17 5.73
CA CYS A 348 9.45 -2.42 5.67
C CYS A 348 8.50 -3.64 5.53
N ALA A 349 7.40 -3.64 6.29
CA ALA A 349 6.39 -4.71 6.19
C ALA A 349 5.64 -4.66 4.87
N SER A 350 5.26 -3.46 4.42
CA SER A 350 4.57 -3.28 3.13
C SER A 350 5.40 -3.81 1.97
N ILE A 351 6.73 -3.71 2.02
CA ILE A 351 7.61 -4.16 0.94
C ILE A 351 7.88 -5.66 1.02
N ALA A 352 7.99 -6.21 2.23
CA ALA A 352 8.22 -7.63 2.44
C ALA A 352 7.09 -8.48 1.86
N ALA A 353 5.83 -8.14 2.18
CA ALA A 353 4.68 -9.00 1.86
C ALA A 353 3.53 -8.30 1.13
N GLY A 354 3.64 -6.99 0.88
CA GLY A 354 2.59 -6.19 0.26
C GLY A 354 1.61 -5.64 1.30
N ARG A 355 1.27 -4.35 1.21
CA ARG A 355 0.20 -3.76 2.04
C ARG A 355 -1.17 -4.13 1.45
N PRO A 356 -2.14 -4.62 2.23
CA PRO A 356 -3.50 -4.85 1.75
C PRO A 356 -4.12 -3.57 1.16
N GLN A 357 -4.97 -3.73 0.14
CA GLN A 357 -5.68 -2.60 -0.45
C GLN A 357 -6.67 -1.98 0.57
N GLU A 358 -7.42 -2.85 1.24
CA GLU A 358 -8.39 -2.48 2.27
C GLU A 358 -7.79 -2.70 3.66
N TRP A 359 -7.70 -1.62 4.42
CA TRP A 359 -7.35 -1.61 5.84
C TRP A 359 -7.68 -0.22 6.41
N THR A 360 -7.75 -0.16 7.73
CA THR A 360 -8.16 1.04 8.46
C THR A 360 -7.11 1.49 9.46
N VAL A 361 -6.60 0.57 10.29
CA VAL A 361 -5.65 0.85 11.37
C VAL A 361 -4.39 0.01 11.21
N ALA A 362 -3.22 0.65 11.24
CA ALA A 362 -1.94 -0.03 11.33
C ALA A 362 -1.57 -0.18 12.82
N LYS A 363 -1.16 -1.39 13.20
CA LYS A 363 -0.66 -1.76 14.53
C LYS A 363 0.83 -2.07 14.42
N LEU A 364 1.65 -1.25 15.06
CA LEU A 364 3.10 -1.40 15.11
C LEU A 364 3.49 -1.93 16.49
N ARG A 365 3.86 -3.21 16.61
CA ARG A 365 4.34 -3.78 17.88
C ARG A 365 5.80 -3.43 18.08
N HIS A 366 6.20 -2.92 19.24
CA HIS A 366 7.63 -2.66 19.49
C HIS A 366 8.38 -3.98 19.72
N GLN A 367 7.85 -4.85 20.59
CA GLN A 367 8.36 -6.19 20.82
C GLN A 367 7.92 -7.17 19.72
N GLY A 368 8.84 -8.05 19.30
CA GLY A 368 8.59 -9.08 18.28
C GLY A 368 8.58 -8.56 16.83
N ARG A 369 8.71 -7.25 16.60
CA ARG A 369 8.90 -6.65 15.27
C ARG A 369 7.80 -6.98 14.25
N VAL A 370 6.57 -6.72 14.63
CA VAL A 370 5.41 -7.03 13.80
C VAL A 370 4.60 -5.80 13.45
N VAL A 371 4.23 -5.73 12.17
CA VAL A 371 3.23 -4.80 11.64
C VAL A 371 1.95 -5.56 11.36
N SER A 372 0.81 -4.96 11.68
CA SER A 372 -0.49 -5.51 11.28
C SER A 372 -1.38 -4.42 10.72
N TRP A 373 -2.06 -4.71 9.61
CA TRP A 373 -3.12 -3.89 9.06
C TRP A 373 -4.46 -4.50 9.44
N LEU A 374 -5.25 -3.74 10.18
CA LEU A 374 -6.55 -4.14 10.70
C LEU A 374 -7.63 -3.46 9.88
N ASP A 375 -8.56 -4.25 9.37
CA ASP A 375 -9.63 -3.79 8.51
C ASP A 375 -10.93 -3.60 9.31
N TYR A 376 -11.38 -2.35 9.37
CA TYR A 376 -12.61 -1.91 10.00
C TYR A 376 -13.42 -1.14 8.95
N PRO A 377 -14.23 -1.82 8.13
CA PRO A 377 -14.90 -1.20 6.98
C PRO A 377 -15.90 -0.12 7.39
N ASP A 378 -16.53 -0.28 8.56
CA ASP A 378 -17.49 0.68 9.11
C ASP A 378 -16.86 1.69 10.08
N PHE A 379 -15.54 1.94 9.99
CA PHE A 379 -14.84 2.79 10.95
C PHE A 379 -15.46 4.17 11.12
N ASP A 380 -15.93 4.81 10.05
CA ASP A 380 -16.53 6.14 10.16
C ASP A 380 -18.03 6.12 10.48
N ARG A 381 -18.72 5.02 10.13
CA ARG A 381 -20.18 4.89 10.24
C ARG A 381 -20.61 4.35 11.59
N ASP A 382 -19.90 3.35 12.11
CA ASP A 382 -20.18 2.71 13.39
C ASP A 382 -19.47 3.46 14.53
N ALA A 383 -20.10 3.54 15.69
CA ALA A 383 -19.49 4.07 16.91
C ALA A 383 -18.36 3.16 17.41
N HIS A 384 -18.59 1.84 17.33
CA HIS A 384 -17.67 0.80 17.78
C HIS A 384 -17.44 -0.21 16.65
N PRO A 385 -16.67 0.18 15.62
CA PRO A 385 -16.54 -0.62 14.42
C PRO A 385 -15.88 -1.95 14.73
N ARG A 386 -16.37 -2.98 14.04
CA ARG A 386 -15.98 -4.37 14.22
C ARG A 386 -14.91 -4.74 13.22
N ILE A 387 -13.94 -5.51 13.66
CA ILE A 387 -12.87 -5.96 12.76
C ILE A 387 -13.44 -6.95 11.75
N LEU A 388 -13.13 -6.75 10.47
CA LEU A 388 -13.45 -7.70 9.41
C LEU A 388 -12.30 -8.68 9.18
N SER A 389 -11.08 -8.17 9.18
CA SER A 389 -9.87 -8.96 8.98
C SER A 389 -8.63 -8.32 9.61
N SER A 390 -7.61 -9.12 9.84
CA SER A 390 -6.28 -8.65 10.20
C SER A 390 -5.24 -9.31 9.32
N TYR A 391 -4.36 -8.52 8.72
CA TYR A 391 -3.19 -9.00 8.00
C TYR A 391 -1.92 -8.58 8.74
N LEU A 392 -1.03 -9.53 8.99
CA LEU A 392 0.14 -9.38 9.85
C LEU A 392 1.40 -9.79 9.09
N VAL A 393 2.49 -9.03 9.29
CA VAL A 393 3.82 -9.37 8.76
C VAL A 393 4.83 -9.31 9.90
N ASP A 394 5.53 -10.41 10.10
CA ASP A 394 6.66 -10.51 11.01
C ASP A 394 7.94 -10.07 10.26
N LEU A 395 8.63 -9.04 10.76
CA LEU A 395 9.82 -8.52 10.07
C LEU A 395 11.09 -9.33 10.30
N GLN A 396 11.08 -10.30 11.22
CA GLN A 396 12.22 -11.20 11.44
C GLN A 396 12.17 -12.37 10.47
N SER A 397 11.01 -13.01 10.36
CA SER A 397 10.82 -14.15 9.44
C SER A 397 10.39 -13.74 8.04
N LEU A 398 9.90 -12.51 7.87
CA LEU A 398 9.23 -12.01 6.65
C LEU A 398 7.96 -12.80 6.30
N GLU A 399 7.46 -13.62 7.23
CA GLU A 399 6.24 -14.37 7.06
C GLU A 399 5.02 -13.51 7.35
N SER A 400 3.93 -13.86 6.67
CA SER A 400 2.68 -13.14 6.79
C SER A 400 1.52 -14.05 7.15
N SER A 401 0.56 -13.51 7.90
CA SER A 401 -0.61 -14.23 8.36
C SER A 401 -1.86 -13.38 8.21
N HIS A 402 -2.98 -14.03 7.88
CA HIS A 402 -4.27 -13.38 7.70
C HIS A 402 -5.33 -14.09 8.55
N THR A 403 -6.07 -13.30 9.33
CA THR A 403 -7.21 -13.77 10.13
C THR A 403 -8.48 -13.10 9.63
N SER A 404 -9.48 -13.90 9.25
CA SER A 404 -10.82 -13.41 8.91
C SER A 404 -11.73 -13.50 10.13
N TYR A 405 -12.45 -12.42 10.40
CA TYR A 405 -13.46 -12.35 11.46
C TYR A 405 -14.89 -12.31 10.90
N ALA A 406 -15.06 -12.42 9.57
CA ALA A 406 -16.35 -12.29 8.89
C ALA A 406 -17.44 -13.29 9.37
N HIS A 407 -17.03 -14.44 9.91
CA HIS A 407 -17.93 -15.47 10.45
C HIS A 407 -17.80 -15.64 11.97
N SER A 408 -17.09 -14.74 12.65
CA SER A 408 -17.02 -14.75 14.11
C SER A 408 -18.33 -14.21 14.68
N ALA A 409 -18.94 -14.95 15.60
CA ALA A 409 -20.17 -14.53 16.27
C ALA A 409 -19.95 -13.32 17.22
N ASN A 410 -18.73 -13.19 17.74
CA ASN A 410 -18.36 -12.14 18.69
C ASN A 410 -17.03 -11.51 18.29
N ARG A 411 -17.06 -10.46 17.46
CA ARG A 411 -15.84 -9.86 16.90
C ARG A 411 -15.21 -8.85 17.85
N PRO A 412 -13.89 -8.70 17.82
CA PRO A 412 -13.23 -7.54 18.42
C PRO A 412 -13.77 -6.23 17.83
N LEU A 413 -13.91 -5.21 18.68
CA LEU A 413 -14.33 -3.88 18.28
C LEU A 413 -13.32 -2.81 18.69
N LEU A 414 -13.38 -1.66 18.03
CA LEU A 414 -12.64 -0.47 18.45
C LEU A 414 -13.51 0.42 19.30
N HIS A 415 -12.89 0.99 20.32
CA HIS A 415 -13.43 2.05 21.15
C HIS A 415 -12.43 3.21 21.17
N ARG A 416 -12.88 4.40 21.60
CA ARG A 416 -12.03 5.61 21.67
C ARG A 416 -11.38 5.97 20.33
N LYS A 417 -12.18 5.98 19.25
CA LYS A 417 -11.68 6.15 17.88
C LYS A 417 -10.83 7.39 17.63
N HIS A 418 -11.11 8.47 18.36
CA HIS A 418 -10.35 9.73 18.28
C HIS A 418 -8.85 9.52 18.58
N GLU A 419 -8.47 8.54 19.41
CA GLU A 419 -7.07 8.27 19.75
C GLU A 419 -6.25 7.71 18.57
N PHE A 420 -6.89 7.16 17.53
CA PHE A 420 -6.19 6.61 16.36
C PHE A 420 -5.91 7.65 15.27
N LEU A 421 -6.55 8.82 15.35
CA LEU A 421 -6.51 9.88 14.33
C LEU A 421 -5.49 10.95 14.68
N ALA A 422 -5.25 11.86 13.74
CA ALA A 422 -4.50 13.08 14.00
C ALA A 422 -5.36 14.08 14.81
N PRO A 423 -4.76 14.90 15.69
CA PRO A 423 -5.53 15.86 16.50
C PRO A 423 -6.40 16.84 15.70
N ASP A 424 -6.00 17.15 14.47
CA ASP A 424 -6.68 18.06 13.54
C ASP A 424 -7.68 17.37 12.61
N ASP A 425 -7.89 16.06 12.75
CA ASP A 425 -8.85 15.33 11.93
C ASP A 425 -10.30 15.78 12.24
N PRO A 426 -11.12 16.05 11.20
CA PRO A 426 -12.46 16.62 11.38
C PRO A 426 -13.42 15.73 12.19
N ASP A 427 -13.15 14.42 12.29
CA ASP A 427 -13.99 13.49 13.05
C ASP A 427 -13.62 13.41 14.54
N VAL A 428 -12.44 13.89 14.94
CA VAL A 428 -11.97 13.81 16.33
C VAL A 428 -12.95 14.45 17.31
N PRO A 429 -13.48 15.68 17.10
CA PRO A 429 -14.45 16.27 18.02
C PRO A 429 -15.71 15.43 18.19
N ARG A 430 -16.17 14.75 17.14
CA ARG A 430 -17.35 13.86 17.20
C ARG A 430 -17.04 12.62 18.04
N TYR A 431 -15.92 11.95 17.79
CA TYR A 431 -15.55 10.72 18.49
C TYR A 431 -15.14 10.96 19.94
N LEU A 432 -14.49 12.09 20.25
CA LEU A 432 -14.13 12.47 21.62
C LEU A 432 -15.36 12.74 22.48
N ARG A 433 -16.37 13.45 21.95
CA ARG A 433 -17.63 13.69 22.66
C ARG A 433 -18.34 12.39 23.04
N LEU A 434 -18.35 11.42 22.14
CA LEU A 434 -18.89 10.10 22.40
C LEU A 434 -18.10 9.40 23.52
N THR A 435 -16.76 9.36 23.44
CA THR A 435 -15.93 8.76 24.48
C THR A 435 -16.14 9.39 25.86
N GLU A 436 -16.25 10.72 25.95
CA GLU A 436 -16.52 11.37 27.24
C GLU A 436 -17.92 11.08 27.78
N ALA A 437 -18.91 10.88 26.91
CA ALA A 437 -20.23 10.41 27.34
C ALA A 437 -20.17 8.99 27.90
N GLU A 438 -19.43 8.09 27.24
CA GLU A 438 -19.25 6.70 27.65
C GLU A 438 -18.48 6.58 28.96
N ARG A 439 -17.41 7.35 29.12
CA ARG A 439 -16.62 7.42 30.35
C ARG A 439 -17.45 7.90 31.53
N ARG A 440 -18.25 8.97 31.35
CA ARG A 440 -19.17 9.45 32.39
C ARG A 440 -20.28 8.46 32.73
N ALA A 441 -20.62 7.57 31.79
CA ALA A 441 -21.61 6.51 32.01
C ALA A 441 -21.02 5.25 32.65
N GLY A 442 -19.71 5.20 32.93
CA GLY A 442 -19.05 4.06 33.59
C GLY A 442 -18.64 2.92 32.64
N LEU A 443 -18.82 3.07 31.31
CA LEU A 443 -18.58 1.98 30.34
C LEU A 443 -17.12 1.53 30.22
N TYR A 444 -16.17 2.28 30.82
CA TYR A 444 -14.75 1.96 30.79
C TYR A 444 -14.22 1.44 32.14
N GLU A 445 -15.10 1.18 33.13
CA GLU A 445 -14.71 0.63 34.44
C GLU A 445 -14.19 -0.81 34.35
N HIS A 446 -14.65 -1.58 33.35
CA HIS A 446 -14.25 -2.97 33.10
C HIS A 446 -13.59 -3.14 31.72
N PRO A 447 -12.38 -2.58 31.49
CA PRO A 447 -11.75 -2.56 30.17
C PRO A 447 -11.49 -3.95 29.57
N GLN A 448 -11.40 -5.00 30.40
CA GLN A 448 -11.26 -6.39 29.98
C GLN A 448 -12.53 -6.98 29.32
N MET A 449 -13.70 -6.39 29.58
CA MET A 449 -14.99 -6.89 29.07
C MET A 449 -15.35 -6.26 27.72
N ILE A 450 -14.91 -5.05 27.44
CA ILE A 450 -15.39 -4.24 26.31
C ILE A 450 -14.68 -4.48 24.97
N GLY A 451 -13.81 -5.49 24.91
CA GLY A 451 -13.00 -5.75 23.73
C GLY A 451 -13.78 -6.36 22.56
N THR A 452 -14.99 -6.87 22.78
CA THR A 452 -15.77 -7.64 21.81
C THR A 452 -17.23 -7.18 21.75
N GLU A 453 -17.94 -7.52 20.67
CA GLU A 453 -19.36 -7.21 20.45
C GLU A 453 -20.23 -7.52 21.68
N ASP A 454 -20.22 -8.78 22.14
CA ASP A 454 -21.07 -9.22 23.24
C ASP A 454 -20.69 -8.54 24.56
N GLY A 455 -19.39 -8.37 24.80
CA GLY A 455 -18.88 -7.80 26.03
C GLY A 455 -19.18 -6.29 26.13
N TRP A 456 -19.16 -5.58 25.01
CA TRP A 456 -19.59 -4.19 24.95
C TRP A 456 -21.11 -4.03 25.13
N GLU A 457 -21.90 -4.90 24.50
CA GLU A 457 -23.36 -4.88 24.68
C GLU A 457 -23.76 -5.18 26.13
N ALA A 458 -23.09 -6.14 26.79
CA ALA A 458 -23.28 -6.42 28.20
C ALA A 458 -22.98 -5.20 29.09
N GLU A 459 -21.93 -4.44 28.78
CA GLU A 459 -21.56 -3.23 29.52
C GLU A 459 -22.55 -2.08 29.28
N LEU A 460 -23.08 -1.94 28.05
CA LEU A 460 -24.17 -1.02 27.74
C LEU A 460 -25.43 -1.35 28.56
N ILE A 461 -25.80 -2.63 28.65
CA ILE A 461 -26.92 -3.10 29.47
C ILE A 461 -26.67 -2.77 30.95
N ARG A 462 -25.50 -3.10 31.48
CA ARG A 462 -25.11 -2.82 32.88
C ARG A 462 -25.28 -1.36 33.25
N CYS A 463 -24.90 -0.45 32.36
CA CYS A 463 -24.98 0.98 32.58
C CYS A 463 -26.34 1.61 32.18
N GLY A 464 -27.32 0.81 31.73
CA GLY A 464 -28.62 1.29 31.29
C GLY A 464 -28.55 2.20 30.05
N ARG A 465 -27.61 1.92 29.14
CA ARG A 465 -27.32 2.72 27.95
C ARG A 465 -27.57 1.94 26.66
N GLN A 466 -27.64 2.69 25.56
CA GLN A 466 -27.64 2.19 24.19
C GLN A 466 -27.02 3.24 23.26
N LEU A 467 -26.56 2.80 22.09
CA LEU A 467 -25.99 3.69 21.07
C LEU A 467 -27.03 4.00 19.98
N ARG A 468 -27.07 5.27 19.55
CA ARG A 468 -27.79 5.72 18.35
C ARG A 468 -26.83 6.50 17.46
N GLY A 469 -26.23 5.83 16.48
CA GLY A 469 -25.06 6.38 15.78
C GLY A 469 -23.92 6.68 16.77
N HIS A 470 -23.30 7.85 16.66
CA HIS A 470 -22.25 8.31 17.60
C HIS A 470 -22.81 9.04 18.84
N GLN A 471 -23.99 8.65 19.32
CA GLN A 471 -24.60 9.21 20.53
C GLN A 471 -24.95 8.11 21.52
N LEU A 472 -24.57 8.34 22.79
CA LEU A 472 -24.94 7.49 23.90
C LEU A 472 -26.24 8.00 24.53
N VAL A 473 -27.29 7.19 24.52
CA VAL A 473 -28.60 7.54 25.09
C VAL A 473 -28.98 6.56 26.20
N ARG A 474 -29.96 6.93 27.04
CA ARG A 474 -30.53 5.98 28.00
C ARG A 474 -31.26 4.87 27.25
N ARG A 475 -31.12 3.63 27.72
CA ARG A 475 -31.96 2.52 27.26
C ARG A 475 -33.39 2.79 27.73
N ALA A 476 -34.38 2.57 26.87
CA ALA A 476 -35.77 2.63 27.30
C ALA A 476 -36.00 1.48 28.29
N ALA A 477 -36.80 1.71 29.34
CA ALA A 477 -37.30 0.61 30.13
C ALA A 477 -38.27 -0.18 29.24
N ASP A 478 -38.01 -1.47 29.05
CA ASP A 478 -38.98 -2.39 28.46
C ASP A 478 -40.16 -2.63 29.42
#